data_AF-A0A7S2JWZ2-F1
#
_entry.id   AF-A0A7S2JWZ2-F1
#
_cell.length_a   1.000
_cell.length_b   1.000
_cell.length_c   1.000
_cell.angle_alpha   90.00
_cell.angle_beta   90.00
_cell.angle_gamma   90.00
#
_symmetry.space_group_name_H-M   'P 1'
#
loop_
_entity.id
_entity.type
_entity.pdbx_description
1 polymer ?
#
loop_
_entity_poly.entity_id
_entity_poly.type
_entity_poly.pdbx_seq_one_letter_code
_entity_poly.pdbx_strand_id
1 'polypeptide(L)'
;AVPPATPGSLAKAAGYQEWHVQFDGGTLNGMDIGRRYELCVDADGAGGPLLVGGSGFSLFTTTAALLEPSTVLPEDAQSVVLTCDGPCGIVAAFVGADCVTALAPVDIGLGGAAPTV
;
A
#
# COMPACT_ATOMS: atom_id res chain seq x y z
N ALA A 1 -11.48 -26.32 1.40
CA ALA A 1 -10.93 -25.45 2.46
C ALA A 1 -9.53 -25.96 2.79
N VAL A 2 -8.51 -25.16 2.53
CA VAL A 2 -7.12 -25.48 2.92
C VAL A 2 -7.02 -25.19 4.42
N PRO A 3 -6.58 -26.14 5.27
CA PRO A 3 -6.45 -25.89 6.69
C PRO A 3 -5.36 -24.83 6.96
N PRO A 4 -5.51 -23.99 8.00
CA PRO A 4 -4.47 -23.06 8.40
C PRO A 4 -3.20 -23.84 8.74
N ALA A 5 -2.08 -23.49 8.11
CA ALA A 5 -0.80 -24.12 8.37
C ALA A 5 -0.36 -23.85 9.81
N THR A 6 -0.12 -24.91 10.57
CA THR A 6 0.50 -24.84 11.90
C THR A 6 1.91 -24.27 11.74
N PRO A 7 2.29 -23.17 12.40
CA PRO A 7 3.67 -22.70 12.37
C PRO A 7 4.52 -23.68 13.20
N GLY A 8 5.46 -24.40 12.57
CA GLY A 8 6.40 -25.21 13.36
C GLY A 8 7.14 -26.36 12.70
N SER A 9 6.91 -26.71 11.43
CA SER A 9 7.85 -27.61 10.74
C SER A 9 7.92 -27.32 9.26
N LEU A 10 9.06 -26.81 8.80
CA LEU A 10 9.41 -26.77 7.38
C LEU A 10 9.53 -28.21 6.88
N ALA A 11 8.54 -28.67 6.13
CA ALA A 11 8.65 -29.93 5.39
C ALA A 11 9.41 -29.66 4.10
N LYS A 12 10.43 -30.50 3.81
CA LYS A 12 11.12 -30.44 2.52
C LYS A 12 10.11 -30.80 1.42
N ALA A 13 9.68 -29.80 0.66
CA ALA A 13 8.76 -30.00 -0.44
C ALA A 13 9.50 -30.56 -1.66
N ALA A 14 8.87 -31.51 -2.37
CA ALA A 14 9.37 -32.00 -3.64
C ALA A 14 8.90 -31.08 -4.78
N GLY A 15 9.83 -30.55 -5.57
CA GLY A 15 9.54 -29.63 -6.67
C GLY A 15 9.35 -28.17 -6.23
N TYR A 16 8.97 -27.31 -7.18
CA TYR A 16 8.70 -25.89 -6.93
C TYR A 16 7.45 -25.71 -6.09
N GLN A 17 7.55 -24.88 -5.05
CA GLN A 17 6.41 -24.48 -4.24
C GLN A 17 6.12 -23.01 -4.48
N GLU A 18 4.84 -22.68 -4.60
CA GLU A 18 4.37 -21.31 -4.66
C GLU A 18 3.84 -20.91 -3.28
N TRP A 19 4.36 -19.79 -2.78
CA TRP A 19 3.97 -19.25 -1.47
C TRP A 19 3.35 -17.88 -1.68
N HIS A 20 2.11 -17.73 -1.23
CA HIS A 20 1.41 -16.45 -1.27
C HIS A 20 1.30 -15.92 0.15
N VAL A 21 1.69 -14.66 0.34
CA VAL A 21 1.54 -13.95 1.61
C VAL A 21 0.79 -12.66 1.31
N GLN A 22 -0.31 -12.44 2.04
CA GLN A 22 -1.07 -11.21 1.99
C GLN A 22 -0.90 -10.49 3.32
N PHE A 23 -0.51 -9.22 3.27
CA PHE A 23 -0.41 -8.34 4.43
C PHE A 23 -1.29 -7.11 4.21
N ASP A 24 -1.95 -6.66 5.28
CA ASP A 24 -2.68 -5.41 5.28
C ASP A 24 -1.69 -4.26 5.50
N GLY A 25 -1.52 -3.41 4.47
CA GLY A 25 -0.63 -2.26 4.53
C GLY A 25 -0.97 -1.27 5.66
N GLY A 26 -2.24 -1.22 6.09
CA GLY A 26 -2.67 -0.37 7.22
C GLY A 26 -2.16 -0.84 8.58
N THR A 27 -1.66 -2.08 8.69
CA THR A 27 -1.10 -2.64 9.93
C THR A 27 0.40 -2.42 10.07
N LEU A 28 1.06 -1.89 9.02
CA LEU A 28 2.49 -1.62 9.01
C LEU A 28 2.80 -0.32 9.79
N ASN A 29 2.66 -0.41 11.11
CA ASN A 29 2.95 0.69 12.02
C ASN A 29 4.45 1.05 11.99
N GLY A 30 4.76 2.35 11.98
CA GLY A 30 6.14 2.84 12.04
C GLY A 30 6.85 2.91 10.69
N MET A 31 6.14 2.75 9.58
CA MET A 31 6.66 3.15 8.27
C MET A 31 6.48 4.66 8.10
N ASP A 32 7.57 5.33 7.75
CA ASP A 32 7.57 6.72 7.35
C ASP A 32 6.90 6.87 5.98
N ILE A 33 6.06 7.89 5.86
CA ILE A 33 5.38 8.26 4.62
C ILE A 33 6.40 8.73 3.56
N GLY A 34 6.17 8.41 2.27
CA GLY A 34 7.02 8.83 1.16
C GLY A 34 8.36 8.11 1.06
N ARG A 35 8.52 6.96 1.72
CA ARG A 35 9.77 6.18 1.74
C ARG A 35 9.65 4.89 0.94
N ARG A 36 10.80 4.38 0.49
CA ARG A 36 10.93 3.05 -0.09
C ARG A 36 11.49 2.08 0.94
N TYR A 37 10.89 0.91 1.00
CA TYR A 37 11.27 -0.20 1.86
C TYR A 37 11.58 -1.42 0.99
N GLU A 38 12.48 -2.27 1.47
CA GLU A 38 12.72 -3.60 0.90
C GLU A 38 11.96 -4.63 1.73
N LEU A 39 11.29 -5.58 1.07
CA LEU A 39 10.70 -6.71 1.77
C LEU A 39 11.81 -7.72 2.11
N CYS A 40 11.96 -7.98 3.39
CA CYS A 40 12.89 -8.97 3.91
C CYS A 40 12.19 -10.34 4.06
N VAL A 41 12.89 -11.41 3.70
CA VAL A 41 12.41 -12.79 3.78
C VAL A 41 13.33 -13.58 4.70
N ASP A 42 12.70 -14.26 5.64
CA ASP A 42 13.32 -15.25 6.51
C ASP A 42 12.95 -16.64 5.98
N ALA A 43 13.91 -17.31 5.34
CA ALA A 43 13.66 -18.53 4.57
C ALA A 43 13.54 -19.77 5.45
N ASP A 44 14.13 -19.75 6.64
CA ASP A 44 14.09 -20.84 7.63
C ASP A 44 13.28 -20.50 8.88
N GLY A 45 12.85 -19.24 9.00
CA GLY A 45 11.91 -18.79 10.01
C GLY A 45 12.60 -18.37 11.31
N ALA A 46 11.81 -17.76 12.19
CA ALA A 46 12.34 -17.10 13.38
C ALA A 46 13.20 -18.04 14.25
N GLY A 47 14.44 -17.61 14.51
CA GLY A 47 15.42 -18.38 15.30
C GLY A 47 16.21 -19.42 14.50
N GLY A 48 16.02 -19.48 13.19
CA GLY A 48 16.83 -20.27 12.27
C GLY A 48 18.27 -19.74 12.12
N PRO A 49 19.21 -20.58 11.65
CA PRO A 49 20.61 -20.18 11.44
C PRO A 49 20.83 -19.26 10.22
N LEU A 50 19.89 -19.20 9.27
CA LEU A 50 20.03 -18.31 8.12
C LEU A 50 19.72 -16.87 8.52
N LEU A 51 20.45 -15.94 7.91
CA LEU A 51 20.15 -14.53 8.05
C LEU A 51 18.93 -14.18 7.21
N VAL A 52 18.12 -13.26 7.73
CA VAL A 52 17.08 -12.61 6.95
C VAL A 52 17.72 -11.95 5.72
N GLY A 53 17.14 -12.20 4.54
CA GLY A 53 17.64 -11.71 3.26
C GLY A 53 16.66 -10.78 2.56
N GLY A 54 17.18 -9.95 1.66
CA GLY A 54 16.36 -9.13 0.77
C GLY A 54 15.63 -9.99 -0.24
N SER A 55 14.33 -9.71 -0.45
CA SER A 55 13.54 -10.39 -1.48
C SER A 55 13.73 -9.80 -2.88
N GLY A 56 14.34 -8.61 -2.97
CA GLY A 56 14.38 -7.82 -4.20
C GLY A 56 13.08 -7.07 -4.53
N PHE A 57 12.01 -7.24 -3.73
CA PHE A 57 10.79 -6.45 -3.87
C PHE A 57 10.91 -5.12 -3.12
N SER A 58 10.58 -4.03 -3.80
CA SER A 58 10.54 -2.68 -3.22
C SER A 58 9.09 -2.21 -3.04
N LEU A 59 8.79 -1.76 -1.83
CA LEU A 59 7.52 -1.20 -1.40
C LEU A 59 7.67 0.32 -1.26
N PHE A 60 6.70 1.09 -1.71
CA PHE A 60 6.68 2.55 -1.55
C PHE A 60 5.48 2.98 -0.71
N THR A 61 5.71 3.77 0.33
CA THR A 61 4.64 4.39 1.11
C THR A 61 4.19 5.67 0.43
N THR A 62 2.91 5.76 0.08
CA THR A 62 2.34 6.95 -0.57
C THR A 62 2.40 8.17 0.35
N THR A 63 2.63 9.36 -0.21
CA THR A 63 2.56 10.63 0.52
C THR A 63 1.13 11.13 0.74
N ALA A 64 0.16 10.54 0.04
CA ALA A 64 -1.27 10.78 0.27
C ALA A 64 -1.67 10.28 1.66
N ALA A 65 -1.95 11.22 2.57
CA ALA A 65 -2.26 10.91 3.96
C ALA A 65 -3.77 10.85 4.23
N LEU A 66 -4.55 11.71 3.56
CA LEU A 66 -5.99 11.81 3.79
C LEU A 66 -6.73 12.29 2.54
N LEU A 67 -7.90 11.69 2.28
CA LEU A 67 -8.83 12.09 1.25
C LEU A 67 -10.19 12.39 1.88
N GLU A 68 -10.65 13.64 1.79
CA GLU A 68 -11.93 14.07 2.37
C GLU A 68 -12.77 14.90 1.38
N PRO A 69 -14.03 14.51 1.08
CA PRO A 69 -14.65 13.25 1.48
C PRO A 69 -14.12 12.05 0.69
N SER A 70 -14.09 10.86 1.30
CA SER A 70 -13.70 9.60 0.63
C SER A 70 -14.78 9.00 -0.25
N THR A 71 -15.99 9.55 -0.19
CA THR A 71 -17.14 9.21 -1.03
C THR A 71 -17.76 10.49 -1.58
N VAL A 72 -18.16 10.45 -2.84
CA VAL A 72 -18.83 11.54 -3.52
C VAL A 72 -20.21 11.07 -3.96
N LEU A 73 -21.18 11.98 -3.93
CA LEU A 73 -22.51 11.72 -4.48
C LEU A 73 -22.59 12.32 -5.88
N PRO A 74 -23.50 11.83 -6.74
CA PRO A 74 -23.73 12.45 -8.04
C PRO A 74 -24.31 13.86 -7.87
N GLU A 75 -23.43 14.85 -7.86
CA GLU A 75 -23.76 16.26 -7.68
C GLU A 75 -22.73 17.13 -8.42
N ASP A 76 -23.16 18.32 -8.86
CA ASP A 76 -22.28 19.24 -9.54
C ASP A 76 -21.28 19.90 -8.58
N ALA A 77 -20.03 20.04 -9.02
CA ALA A 77 -18.99 20.84 -8.35
C ALA A 77 -18.65 20.43 -6.90
N GLN A 78 -18.66 19.14 -6.58
CA GLN A 78 -18.11 18.65 -5.31
C GLN A 78 -16.59 18.82 -5.26
N SER A 79 -16.07 19.27 -4.11
CA SER A 79 -14.64 19.37 -3.85
C SER A 79 -14.16 18.20 -3.00
N VAL A 80 -13.03 17.61 -3.39
CA VAL A 80 -12.33 16.60 -2.61
C VAL A 80 -10.95 17.14 -2.28
N VAL A 81 -10.61 17.13 -0.99
CA VAL A 81 -9.31 17.57 -0.49
C VAL A 81 -8.42 16.35 -0.33
N LEU A 82 -7.30 16.36 -1.06
CA LEU A 82 -6.21 15.44 -0.80
C LEU A 82 -5.16 16.15 0.05
N THR A 83 -4.94 15.65 1.25
CA THR A 83 -3.87 16.11 2.13
C THR A 83 -2.70 15.13 2.06
N CYS A 84 -1.50 15.65 1.82
CA CYS A 84 -0.28 14.86 1.83
C CYS A 84 0.59 15.24 3.03
N ASP A 85 1.28 14.24 3.60
CA ASP A 85 2.33 14.47 4.59
C ASP A 85 3.67 14.69 3.85
N GLY A 86 3.86 15.92 3.38
CA GLY A 86 4.95 16.31 2.48
C GLY A 86 4.46 16.73 1.08
N PRO A 87 5.37 16.97 0.12
CA PRO A 87 4.97 17.35 -1.24
C PRO A 87 4.21 16.20 -1.89
N CYS A 88 2.95 16.44 -2.25
CA CYS A 88 2.27 15.60 -3.22
C CYS A 88 3.07 15.71 -4.53
N GLY A 89 3.45 14.57 -5.12
CA GLY A 89 4.00 14.55 -6.47
C GLY A 89 2.91 14.86 -7.50
N ILE A 90 3.02 14.27 -8.69
CA ILE A 90 1.88 14.25 -9.62
C ILE A 90 0.80 13.35 -9.02
N VAL A 91 -0.39 13.92 -8.82
CA VAL A 91 -1.54 13.21 -8.28
C VAL A 91 -2.53 12.96 -9.41
N ALA A 92 -3.06 11.75 -9.50
CA ALA A 92 -4.23 11.41 -10.29
C ALA A 92 -5.28 10.79 -9.38
N ALA A 93 -6.55 11.10 -9.64
CA ALA A 93 -7.68 10.53 -8.92
C ALA A 93 -8.70 10.02 -9.92
N PHE A 94 -9.40 8.99 -9.49
CA PHE A 94 -10.42 8.31 -10.24
C PHE A 94 -11.63 8.14 -9.33
N VAL A 95 -12.83 8.28 -9.89
CA VAL A 95 -14.05 7.92 -9.19
C VAL A 95 -14.44 6.51 -9.60
N GLY A 96 -14.84 5.72 -8.63
CA GLY A 96 -15.34 4.36 -8.79
C GLY A 96 -16.70 4.20 -8.13
N ALA A 97 -17.52 3.26 -8.64
CA ALA A 97 -18.72 2.83 -7.92
C ALA A 97 -18.36 1.96 -6.71
N ASP A 98 -17.17 1.36 -6.74
CA ASP A 98 -16.55 0.60 -5.66
C ASP A 98 -15.01 0.78 -5.71
N CYS A 99 -14.30 0.21 -4.73
CA CYS A 99 -12.84 0.32 -4.62
C CYS A 99 -12.06 -0.48 -5.69
N VAL A 100 -12.75 -1.21 -6.56
CA VAL A 100 -12.16 -2.15 -7.53
C VAL A 100 -12.33 -1.67 -8.98
N THR A 101 -13.39 -0.90 -9.25
CA THR A 101 -13.74 -0.39 -10.58
C THR A 101 -13.50 1.11 -10.68
N ALA A 102 -12.46 1.50 -11.42
CA ALA A 102 -12.28 2.89 -11.83
C ALA A 102 -13.21 3.22 -13.00
N LEU A 103 -14.09 4.21 -12.85
CA LEU A 103 -15.06 4.60 -13.87
C LEU A 103 -14.51 5.71 -14.79
N ALA A 104 -13.91 6.75 -14.21
CA ALA A 104 -13.40 7.90 -14.97
C ALA A 104 -12.32 8.68 -14.19
N PRO A 105 -11.37 9.33 -14.89
CA PRO A 105 -10.48 10.32 -14.28
C PRO A 105 -11.27 11.56 -13.85
N VAL A 106 -10.85 12.18 -12.76
CA VAL A 106 -11.46 13.42 -12.24
C VAL A 106 -10.41 14.51 -12.12
N ASP A 107 -10.81 15.74 -12.44
CA ASP A 107 -9.97 16.92 -12.24
C ASP A 107 -9.84 17.21 -10.74
N ILE A 108 -8.61 17.08 -10.22
CA ILE A 108 -8.30 17.43 -8.83
C ILE A 108 -7.77 18.85 -8.77
N GLY A 109 -8.49 19.72 -8.07
CA GLY A 109 -7.90 20.96 -7.58
C GLY A 109 -7.01 20.65 -6.37
N LEU A 110 -5.69 20.74 -6.52
CA LEU A 110 -4.78 20.67 -5.37
C LEU A 110 -4.98 21.92 -4.51
N GLY A 111 -5.67 21.77 -3.38
CA GLY A 111 -5.91 22.81 -2.39
C GLY A 111 -4.66 23.13 -1.58
N GLY A 112 -3.62 23.68 -2.23
CA GLY A 112 -2.46 24.26 -1.57
C GLY A 112 -2.41 25.76 -1.86
N ALA A 113 -2.29 26.60 -0.84
CA ALA A 113 -1.93 28.00 -1.04
C ALA A 113 -0.63 28.05 -1.85
N ALA A 114 -0.61 28.85 -2.92
CA ALA A 114 0.60 29.09 -3.70
C ALA A 114 1.74 29.54 -2.75
N PRO A 115 2.99 29.08 -2.96
CA PRO A 115 4.11 29.61 -2.20
C PRO A 115 4.20 31.12 -2.47
N THR A 116 4.00 31.92 -1.43
CA THR A 116 4.32 33.35 -1.48
C THR A 116 5.84 33.48 -1.61
N VAL A 117 6.30 33.94 -2.77
CA VAL A 117 7.68 34.39 -3.01
C VAL A 117 7.89 35.73 -2.32
#